data_AF-A0A851ADU3-F1
#
_entry.id   AF-A0A851ADU3-F1
#
_cell.length_a   1.000
_cell.length_b   1.000
_cell.length_c   1.000
_cell.angle_alpha   90.00
_cell.angle_beta   90.00
_cell.angle_gamma   90.00
#
_symmetry.space_group_name_H-M   'P 1'
#
loop_
_entity.id
_entity.type
_entity.pdbx_description
1 polymer ?
#
loop_
_entity_poly.entity_id
_entity_poly.type
_entity_poly.pdbx_seq_one_letter_code
_entity_poly.pdbx_strand_id
1 'polypeptide(L)'
;SSEADILSLFSSLRGPWSFIYYQASRHSLWFGRDYFGRRSLLWQFSNEDDSAFCLTSVSVCSESGNRWQEVPASGIFKIDLRAYAATKSLSLTLFPWKYSCTEETFINVLDQVSKDLPHHVSLAMNGSKLCLTAPVIPLNKTISEASGEYPGTNFSNIIHMASVETLQGFLAEERKKKLVHQFIDVLSEAVKRRVLFLFRDEDQKTREVPSMPNKKAHVAVLFSGGIDSIVIAALADKHVPLGEPVDLLNVAFMIKKQAKQKRTKQKRTAKKHTDQEVQLDLLCPQESCKDLDAKTGAHLSCFDVPDRITGRAGLKELEAINPSRTWNFVEINVTLEELKKMRQQCINHLIYPLDTVLDDSIGCAIWFASRGEGLISNQGELKPYKSPAKVVLTGIGADEQLAGYSRHRVCFKKYGLEGLTKELEMELDRISSRNLGRDDRIIGDHGKEARFPFLDEDVVSFLNSLPISEKADLTLPQGIGEKLILRLAAKEFGLTASTILPKRAVQFGSRIAKLESNNEKASDTCNRLKLFS
;
A
#
# COMPACT_ATOMS: atom_id res chain seq x y z
N SER A 1 -12.90 32.16 13.85
CA SER A 1 -13.09 30.75 14.21
C SER A 1 -12.48 30.46 15.58
N SER A 2 -13.26 29.85 16.47
CA SER A 2 -12.79 29.21 17.70
C SER A 2 -11.87 28.03 17.39
N GLU A 3 -11.17 27.52 18.41
CA GLU A 3 -10.55 26.18 18.33
C GLU A 3 -11.61 25.12 18.06
N ALA A 4 -12.76 25.18 18.74
CA ALA A 4 -13.89 24.28 18.52
C ALA A 4 -14.38 24.28 17.06
N ASP A 5 -14.50 25.44 16.40
CA ASP A 5 -14.94 25.53 15.02
C ASP A 5 -13.96 24.83 14.07
N ILE A 6 -12.65 25.01 14.30
CA ILE A 6 -11.59 24.37 13.50
C ILE A 6 -11.68 22.85 13.68
N LEU A 7 -11.77 22.38 14.92
CA LEU A 7 -11.85 20.95 15.21
C LEU A 7 -13.14 20.32 14.65
N SER A 8 -14.27 21.03 14.74
CA SER A 8 -15.53 20.59 14.15
C SER A 8 -15.42 20.45 12.63
N LEU A 9 -14.78 21.40 11.95
CA LEU A 9 -14.54 21.32 10.51
C LEU A 9 -13.69 20.08 10.17
N PHE A 10 -12.51 19.94 10.77
CA PHE A 10 -11.60 18.83 10.45
C PHE A 10 -12.14 17.45 10.87
N SER A 11 -13.00 17.39 11.89
CA SER A 11 -13.72 16.16 12.26
C SER A 11 -14.76 15.73 11.22
N SER A 12 -15.28 16.68 10.43
CA SER A 12 -16.27 16.41 9.36
C SER A 12 -15.65 16.01 8.03
N LEU A 13 -14.36 16.30 7.81
CA LEU A 13 -13.69 16.01 6.55
C LEU A 13 -13.46 14.50 6.38
N ARG A 14 -13.70 14.02 5.16
CA ARG A 14 -13.46 12.62 4.75
C ARG A 14 -12.43 12.60 3.62
N GLY A 15 -11.60 11.57 3.57
CA GLY A 15 -10.58 11.42 2.54
C GLY A 15 -9.22 12.07 2.89
N PRO A 16 -8.25 11.96 1.98
CA PRO A 16 -6.86 12.35 2.23
C PRO A 16 -6.67 13.86 2.33
N TRP A 17 -5.97 14.34 3.36
CA TRP A 17 -5.56 15.75 3.46
C TRP A 17 -4.34 15.92 4.36
N SER A 18 -3.55 16.95 4.05
CA SER A 18 -2.62 17.60 4.98
C SER A 18 -2.79 19.10 4.79
N PHE A 19 -2.54 19.90 5.83
CA PHE A 19 -2.75 21.34 5.75
C PHE A 19 -1.79 22.13 6.61
N ILE A 20 -1.64 23.41 6.24
CA ILE A 20 -1.02 24.47 7.03
C ILE A 20 -1.95 25.67 6.93
N TYR A 21 -2.37 26.20 8.07
CA TYR A 21 -3.32 27.31 8.16
C TYR A 21 -2.84 28.34 9.18
N TYR A 22 -2.61 29.57 8.70
CA TYR A 22 -2.28 30.70 9.55
C TYR A 22 -3.54 31.47 9.95
N GLN A 23 -3.88 31.43 11.24
CA GLN A 23 -4.97 32.19 11.82
C GLN A 23 -4.47 33.57 12.28
N ALA A 24 -4.53 34.56 11.39
CA ALA A 24 -4.04 35.92 11.65
C ALA A 24 -4.62 36.55 12.92
N SER A 25 -5.94 36.42 13.17
CA SER A 25 -6.61 37.04 14.33
C SER A 25 -6.09 36.58 15.69
N ARG A 26 -5.52 35.36 15.76
CA ARG A 26 -4.95 34.77 16.98
C ARG A 26 -3.43 34.58 16.90
N HIS A 27 -2.82 34.97 15.78
CA HIS A 27 -1.43 34.66 15.45
C HIS A 27 -1.07 33.19 15.75
N SER A 28 -1.94 32.29 15.33
CA SER A 28 -1.75 30.85 15.54
C SER A 28 -1.51 30.14 14.22
N LEU A 29 -0.51 29.26 14.18
CA LEU A 29 -0.26 28.39 13.05
C LEU A 29 -0.84 27.00 13.36
N TRP A 30 -1.75 26.53 12.52
CA TRP A 30 -2.38 25.22 12.61
C TRP A 30 -1.88 24.32 11.50
N PHE A 31 -1.62 23.06 11.80
CA PHE A 31 -1.20 22.09 10.79
C PHE A 31 -1.47 20.66 11.24
N GLY A 32 -1.55 19.74 10.29
CA GLY A 32 -1.79 18.34 10.59
C GLY A 32 -2.12 17.55 9.34
N ARG A 33 -2.52 16.30 9.56
CA ARG A 33 -2.86 15.34 8.52
C ARG A 33 -4.15 14.61 8.85
N ASP A 34 -4.75 14.01 7.83
CA ASP A 34 -5.92 13.16 8.00
C ASP A 34 -5.61 11.98 8.92
N TYR A 35 -6.67 11.31 9.40
CA TYR A 35 -6.58 10.21 10.38
C TYR A 35 -5.57 9.12 10.01
N PHE A 36 -5.45 8.78 8.72
CA PHE A 36 -4.50 7.76 8.26
C PHE A 36 -3.13 8.34 7.88
N GLY A 37 -3.00 9.68 7.76
CA GLY A 37 -1.79 10.33 7.28
C GLY A 37 -1.49 10.02 5.81
N ARG A 38 -2.51 10.07 4.95
CA ARG A 38 -2.41 9.69 3.53
C ARG A 38 -1.63 10.70 2.69
N ARG A 39 -1.55 11.96 3.13
CA ARG A 39 -0.73 13.02 2.51
C ARG A 39 0.52 13.28 3.30
N SER A 40 1.63 13.55 2.61
CA SER A 40 2.87 13.87 3.30
C SER A 40 2.82 15.27 3.92
N LEU A 41 3.36 15.38 5.13
CA LEU A 41 3.71 16.63 5.78
C LEU A 41 4.88 16.34 6.72
N LEU A 42 5.98 17.02 6.49
CA LEU A 42 7.22 16.92 7.22
C LEU A 42 7.41 18.16 8.08
N TRP A 43 8.02 17.97 9.25
CA TRP A 43 8.51 19.04 10.10
C TRP A 43 10.02 18.94 10.34
N GLN A 44 10.64 20.06 10.64
CA GLN A 44 12.01 20.16 11.12
C GLN A 44 12.10 21.26 12.17
N PHE A 45 12.91 21.01 13.19
CA PHE A 45 13.23 21.94 14.26
C PHE A 45 14.74 22.20 14.22
N SER A 46 15.16 23.46 14.04
CA SER A 46 16.58 23.83 14.03
C SER A 46 17.15 23.91 15.45
N ASN A 47 18.38 23.44 15.63
CA ASN A 47 19.13 23.49 16.88
C ASN A 47 20.00 24.76 17.05
N GLU A 48 20.11 25.61 16.03
CA GLU A 48 20.96 26.82 16.05
C GLU A 48 20.21 28.06 16.58
N ASP A 49 20.96 29.09 16.96
CA ASP A 49 20.46 30.38 17.53
C ASP A 49 19.42 31.09 16.63
N ASP A 50 19.32 30.69 15.36
CA ASP A 50 18.25 31.05 14.43
C ASP A 50 17.27 29.86 14.30
N SER A 51 16.48 29.60 15.36
CA SER A 51 15.58 28.45 15.50
C SER A 51 14.47 28.46 14.44
N ALA A 52 14.74 27.94 13.25
CA ALA A 52 13.74 27.78 12.20
C ALA A 52 12.89 26.54 12.46
N PHE A 53 11.56 26.74 12.56
CA PHE A 53 10.57 25.66 12.43
C PHE A 53 10.09 25.62 10.98
N CYS A 54 10.27 24.48 10.32
CA CYS A 54 9.90 24.32 8.92
C CYS A 54 8.82 23.26 8.73
N LEU A 55 7.90 23.51 7.81
CA LEU A 55 6.90 22.56 7.35
C LEU A 55 7.00 22.42 5.82
N THR A 56 6.99 21.20 5.30
CA THR A 56 7.08 20.93 3.86
C THR A 56 6.46 19.58 3.52
N SER A 57 6.08 19.33 2.27
CA SER A 57 5.67 18.00 1.81
C SER A 57 6.85 17.14 1.36
N VAL A 58 7.98 17.74 0.99
CA VAL A 58 9.19 17.06 0.50
C VAL A 58 10.43 17.73 1.10
N SER A 59 11.44 16.96 1.44
CA SER A 59 12.70 17.48 1.96
C SER A 59 13.90 16.72 1.40
N VAL A 60 15.08 17.32 1.55
CA VAL A 60 16.36 16.71 1.16
C VAL A 60 17.14 16.41 2.43
N CYS A 61 17.80 15.25 2.47
CA CYS A 61 18.73 14.92 3.53
C CYS A 61 19.89 15.93 3.53
N SER A 62 19.98 16.74 4.59
CA SER A 62 21.05 17.71 4.82
C SER A 62 22.07 17.15 5.81
N GLU A 63 23.34 17.50 5.65
CA GLU A 63 24.42 17.18 6.60
C GLU A 63 24.27 17.94 7.93
N SER A 64 23.42 18.97 7.99
CA SER A 64 23.30 19.94 9.08
C SER A 64 22.68 19.43 10.39
N GLY A 65 22.68 18.11 10.65
CA GLY A 65 22.21 17.50 11.91
C GLY A 65 20.71 17.60 12.23
N ASN A 66 19.98 18.55 11.62
CA ASN A 66 18.54 18.75 11.82
C ASN A 66 17.73 17.75 10.98
N ARG A 67 17.31 16.64 11.59
CA ARG A 67 16.57 15.56 10.92
C ARG A 67 15.12 15.94 10.70
N TRP A 68 14.65 15.85 9.46
CA TRP A 68 13.22 15.92 9.15
C TRP A 68 12.49 14.68 9.65
N GLN A 69 11.23 14.86 10.03
CA GLN A 69 10.36 13.78 10.43
C GLN A 69 8.97 14.01 9.86
N GLU A 70 8.22 12.92 9.66
CA GLU A 70 6.82 13.00 9.27
C GLU A 70 5.99 13.50 10.46
N VAL A 71 5.17 14.53 10.26
CA VAL A 71 4.25 15.03 11.29
C VAL A 71 3.29 13.89 11.67
N PRO A 72 3.21 13.43 12.92
CA PRO A 72 2.37 12.29 13.28
C PRO A 72 0.89 12.48 12.89
N ALA A 73 0.23 11.41 12.42
CA ALA A 73 -1.21 11.42 12.11
C ALA A 73 -2.09 11.29 13.36
N SER A 74 -1.57 11.64 14.54
CA SER A 74 -2.25 11.51 15.83
C SER A 74 -3.27 12.61 16.11
N GLY A 75 -3.28 13.68 15.32
CA GLY A 75 -4.22 14.79 15.45
C GLY A 75 -3.77 16.02 14.68
N ILE A 76 -4.24 17.19 15.13
CA ILE A 76 -3.84 18.50 14.62
C ILE A 76 -3.01 19.22 15.66
N PHE A 77 -2.01 19.96 15.18
CA PHE A 77 -1.08 20.73 15.99
C PHE A 77 -1.35 22.22 15.82
N LYS A 78 -1.07 22.98 16.87
CA LYS A 78 -1.15 24.44 16.89
C LYS A 78 0.12 25.01 17.54
N ILE A 79 0.65 26.07 16.94
CA ILE A 79 1.68 26.94 17.52
C ILE A 79 1.07 28.31 17.78
N ASP A 80 1.26 28.86 18.98
CA ASP A 80 0.98 30.27 19.29
C ASP A 80 2.21 31.12 19.01
N LEU A 81 2.16 31.92 17.95
CA LEU A 81 3.30 32.74 17.52
C LEU A 81 3.52 33.96 18.41
N ARG A 82 2.49 34.45 19.13
CA ARG A 82 2.68 35.53 20.11
C ARG A 82 3.40 35.00 21.35
N ALA A 83 3.00 33.82 21.82
CA ALA A 83 3.69 33.15 22.92
C ALA A 83 5.16 32.88 22.56
N TYR A 84 5.41 32.33 21.37
CA TYR A 84 6.77 32.13 20.88
C TYR A 84 7.57 33.45 20.79
N ALA A 85 6.97 34.53 20.27
CA ALA A 85 7.66 35.81 20.18
C ALA A 85 8.08 36.36 21.56
N ALA A 86 7.28 36.09 22.61
CA ALA A 86 7.54 36.53 23.97
C ALA A 86 8.55 35.64 24.72
N THR A 87 8.47 34.31 24.57
CA THR A 87 9.29 33.35 25.33
C THR A 87 10.54 32.89 24.58
N LYS A 88 10.58 33.07 23.26
CA LYS A 88 11.56 32.48 22.33
C LYS A 88 11.66 30.94 22.46
N SER A 89 10.60 30.30 22.97
CA SER A 89 10.51 28.86 23.15
C SER A 89 9.33 28.32 22.37
N LEU A 90 9.58 27.30 21.54
CA LEU A 90 8.55 26.69 20.71
C LEU A 90 7.71 25.71 21.54
N SER A 91 6.40 25.94 21.53
CA SER A 91 5.41 25.07 22.17
C SER A 91 4.36 24.62 21.18
N LEU A 92 4.13 23.31 21.15
CA LEU A 92 3.10 22.66 20.34
C LEU A 92 1.91 22.32 21.22
N THR A 93 0.72 22.71 20.78
CA THR A 93 -0.54 22.20 21.34
C THR A 93 -1.09 21.10 20.45
N LEU A 94 -1.31 19.91 20.99
CA LEU A 94 -1.91 18.77 20.27
C LEU A 94 -3.43 18.70 20.53
N PHE A 95 -4.17 18.48 19.46
CA PHE A 95 -5.59 18.15 19.44
C PHE A 95 -5.77 16.76 18.83
N PRO A 96 -5.82 15.69 19.65
CA PRO A 96 -5.77 14.33 19.14
C PRO A 96 -7.11 13.85 18.57
N TRP A 97 -7.05 12.80 17.78
CA TRP A 97 -8.23 12.03 17.39
C TRP A 97 -8.80 11.27 18.60
N LYS A 98 -10.12 11.27 18.74
CA LYS A 98 -10.86 10.55 19.78
C LYS A 98 -12.02 9.76 19.17
N TYR A 99 -12.15 8.50 19.55
CA TYR A 99 -13.32 7.71 19.21
C TYR A 99 -14.55 8.18 20.00
N SER A 100 -15.72 8.18 19.35
CA SER A 100 -16.98 8.56 20.01
C SER A 100 -17.39 7.61 21.14
N CYS A 101 -16.79 6.41 21.21
CA CYS A 101 -17.18 5.33 22.13
C CYS A 101 -16.20 5.04 23.29
N THR A 102 -15.09 5.78 23.43
CA THR A 102 -14.10 5.53 24.50
C THR A 102 -13.80 6.79 25.33
N GLU A 103 -13.73 6.62 26.65
CA GLU A 103 -13.36 7.70 27.59
C GLU A 103 -11.85 7.82 27.82
N GLU A 104 -11.05 6.80 27.50
CA GLU A 104 -9.62 6.74 27.82
C GLU A 104 -8.71 6.54 26.60
N THR A 105 -7.71 7.43 26.44
CA THR A 105 -6.25 7.18 26.25
C THR A 105 -5.53 8.41 25.67
N PHE A 106 -5.65 9.57 26.31
CA PHE A 106 -4.92 10.79 25.88
C PHE A 106 -3.42 10.74 26.17
N ILE A 107 -3.01 10.04 27.24
CA ILE A 107 -1.64 10.03 27.75
C ILE A 107 -0.70 9.26 26.79
N ASN A 108 -1.14 8.12 26.27
CA ASN A 108 -0.33 7.28 25.39
C ASN A 108 0.05 8.00 24.09
N VAL A 109 -0.85 8.82 23.53
CA VAL A 109 -0.60 9.57 22.30
C VAL A 109 0.43 10.68 22.54
N LEU A 110 0.32 11.40 23.66
CA LEU A 110 1.26 12.46 24.01
C LEU A 110 2.67 11.91 24.21
N ASP A 111 2.80 10.80 24.96
CA ASP A 111 4.08 10.15 25.22
C ASP A 111 4.72 9.64 23.93
N GLN A 112 3.92 9.15 22.98
CA GLN A 112 4.44 8.66 21.71
C GLN A 112 4.97 9.80 20.84
N VAL A 113 4.24 10.92 20.74
CA VAL A 113 4.69 12.09 19.94
C VAL A 113 5.87 12.79 20.62
N SER A 114 5.85 12.90 21.95
CA SER A 114 6.93 13.57 22.69
C SER A 114 8.28 12.88 22.54
N LYS A 115 8.33 11.56 22.32
CA LYS A 115 9.58 10.81 22.11
C LYS A 115 10.29 11.19 20.81
N ASP A 116 9.52 11.65 19.83
CA ASP A 116 10.05 11.99 18.50
C ASP A 116 10.47 13.48 18.43
N LEU A 117 10.04 14.31 19.39
CA LEU A 117 10.37 15.73 19.43
C LEU A 117 11.73 16.02 20.08
N PRO A 118 12.47 17.04 19.61
CA PRO A 118 13.68 17.51 20.30
C PRO A 118 13.38 18.00 21.72
N HIS A 119 14.35 17.85 22.63
CA HIS A 119 14.20 18.25 24.04
C HIS A 119 13.85 19.72 24.27
N HIS A 120 14.16 20.61 23.32
CA HIS A 120 13.86 22.04 23.41
C HIS A 120 12.43 22.40 22.95
N VAL A 121 11.68 21.45 22.36
CA VAL A 121 10.29 21.64 21.94
C VAL A 121 9.38 21.09 23.00
N SER A 122 8.50 21.94 23.54
CA SER A 122 7.47 21.50 24.48
C SER A 122 6.22 21.05 23.74
N LEU A 123 5.62 19.95 24.18
CA LEU A 123 4.34 19.45 23.69
C LEU A 123 3.33 19.45 24.83
N ALA A 124 2.23 20.15 24.66
CA ALA A 124 1.14 20.22 25.62
C ALA A 124 -0.16 19.71 24.99
N MET A 125 -0.96 19.02 25.81
CA MET A 125 -2.38 18.84 25.51
C MET A 125 -3.09 20.17 25.74
N ASN A 126 -4.09 20.48 24.92
CA ASN A 126 -4.88 21.69 25.13
C ASN A 126 -5.60 21.63 26.50
N GLY A 127 -5.64 22.76 27.21
CA GLY A 127 -6.22 22.85 28.56
C GLY A 127 -7.72 22.54 28.62
N SER A 128 -8.43 22.66 27.49
CA SER A 128 -9.86 22.41 27.36
C SER A 128 -10.22 20.95 27.02
N LYS A 129 -9.22 20.06 26.88
CA LYS A 129 -9.37 18.66 26.43
C LYS A 129 -10.19 18.48 25.14
N LEU A 130 -10.17 19.49 24.27
CA LEU A 130 -10.80 19.42 22.95
C LEU A 130 -10.09 18.38 22.07
N CYS A 131 -10.87 17.64 21.29
CA CYS A 131 -10.37 16.58 20.42
C CYS A 131 -11.09 16.59 19.08
N LEU A 132 -10.46 15.96 18.09
CA LEU A 132 -11.10 15.62 16.82
C LEU A 132 -11.92 14.35 16.98
N THR A 133 -13.03 14.22 16.27
CA THR A 133 -13.76 12.95 16.19
C THR A 133 -13.07 12.04 15.19
N ALA A 134 -12.62 10.86 15.64
CA ALA A 134 -12.04 9.85 14.76
C ALA A 134 -13.08 9.42 13.71
N PRO A 135 -12.73 9.39 12.41
CA PRO A 135 -13.68 9.09 11.35
C PRO A 135 -13.99 7.59 11.21
N VAL A 136 -13.40 6.75 12.06
CA VAL A 136 -13.58 5.29 12.07
C VAL A 136 -13.85 4.79 13.48
N ILE A 137 -14.40 3.59 13.60
CA ILE A 137 -14.55 2.90 14.88
C ILE A 137 -13.26 2.16 15.28
N PRO A 138 -13.01 1.92 16.58
CA PRO A 138 -11.86 1.14 17.03
C PRO A 138 -11.86 -0.29 16.47
N LEU A 139 -10.68 -0.87 16.28
CA LEU A 139 -10.52 -2.27 15.92
C LEU A 139 -11.23 -3.17 16.94
N ASN A 140 -12.15 -4.01 16.49
CA ASN A 140 -12.80 -5.01 17.32
C ASN A 140 -11.76 -6.03 17.82
N LYS A 141 -11.53 -6.01 19.14
CA LYS A 141 -10.61 -6.90 19.86
C LYS A 141 -11.32 -8.10 20.51
N THR A 142 -12.60 -8.30 20.22
CA THR A 142 -13.33 -9.47 20.74
C THR A 142 -12.73 -10.74 20.16
N ILE A 143 -12.35 -11.64 21.06
CA ILE A 143 -11.87 -12.97 20.73
C ILE A 143 -13.10 -13.86 20.86
N SER A 144 -13.78 -14.15 19.75
CA SER A 144 -14.73 -15.25 19.75
C SER A 144 -13.94 -16.53 19.90
N GLU A 145 -14.07 -17.21 21.05
CA GLU A 145 -13.80 -18.63 21.12
C GLU A 145 -14.64 -19.27 20.01
N ALA A 146 -14.00 -19.98 19.08
CA ALA A 146 -14.75 -20.83 18.18
C ALA A 146 -15.53 -21.82 19.06
N SER A 147 -16.82 -21.56 19.28
CA SER A 147 -17.73 -22.49 19.93
C SER A 147 -17.59 -23.84 19.23
N GLY A 148 -17.44 -24.89 20.03
CA GLY A 148 -16.93 -26.18 19.62
C GLY A 148 -17.68 -26.92 18.51
N GLU A 149 -17.05 -28.04 18.13
CA GLU A 149 -17.63 -29.12 17.33
C GLU A 149 -18.21 -28.70 15.98
N TYR A 150 -17.35 -28.69 14.96
CA TYR A 150 -17.80 -28.91 13.59
C TYR A 150 -18.52 -30.28 13.54
N PRO A 151 -19.79 -30.36 13.11
CA PRO A 151 -20.46 -31.64 12.90
C PRO A 151 -19.66 -32.44 11.89
N GLY A 152 -19.34 -33.68 12.25
CA GLY A 152 -18.48 -34.59 11.49
C GLY A 152 -18.79 -34.59 10.00
N THR A 153 -17.93 -33.93 9.23
CA THR A 153 -17.61 -34.32 7.87
C THR A 153 -16.10 -34.53 7.84
N ASN A 154 -15.68 -35.73 7.44
CA ASN A 154 -14.29 -36.19 7.38
C ASN A 154 -13.42 -35.29 6.48
N PHE A 155 -12.99 -34.13 6.98
CA PHE A 155 -12.04 -33.24 6.30
C PHE A 155 -10.59 -33.46 6.74
N SER A 156 -10.33 -34.44 7.60
CA SER A 156 -8.98 -34.77 8.10
C SER A 156 -8.00 -35.26 7.02
N ASN A 157 -8.47 -35.54 5.79
CA ASN A 157 -7.62 -36.06 4.70
C ASN A 157 -7.47 -35.12 3.47
N ILE A 158 -7.95 -33.86 3.50
CA ILE A 158 -7.86 -32.94 2.33
C ILE A 158 -7.06 -31.65 2.63
N ILE A 159 -6.51 -31.46 3.83
CA ILE A 159 -5.90 -30.18 4.21
C ILE A 159 -4.38 -30.22 4.00
N HIS A 160 -3.93 -30.13 2.75
CA HIS A 160 -2.54 -29.71 2.48
C HIS A 160 -2.35 -28.83 1.24
N MET A 161 -3.37 -28.59 0.42
CA MET A 161 -3.26 -27.71 -0.75
C MET A 161 -4.27 -26.56 -0.70
N ALA A 162 -3.81 -25.35 -0.99
CA ALA A 162 -4.69 -24.20 -1.22
C ALA A 162 -5.56 -24.48 -2.44
N SER A 163 -6.88 -24.56 -2.25
CA SER A 163 -7.84 -24.92 -3.28
C SER A 163 -8.96 -23.88 -3.37
N VAL A 164 -9.44 -23.63 -4.60
CA VAL A 164 -10.56 -22.71 -4.86
C VAL A 164 -11.87 -23.27 -4.30
N GLU A 165 -12.00 -24.60 -4.25
CA GLU A 165 -13.14 -25.32 -3.68
C GLU A 165 -13.29 -25.07 -2.17
N THR A 166 -12.17 -24.88 -1.46
CA THR A 166 -12.20 -24.51 -0.04
C THR A 166 -12.94 -23.19 0.17
N LEU A 167 -12.69 -22.18 -0.69
CA LEU A 167 -13.40 -20.90 -0.65
C LEU A 167 -14.89 -21.05 -0.99
N GLN A 168 -15.23 -21.95 -1.91
CA GLN A 168 -16.62 -22.27 -2.25
C GLN A 168 -17.38 -22.84 -1.03
N GLY A 169 -16.72 -23.67 -0.22
CA GLY A 169 -17.28 -24.20 1.03
C GLY A 169 -17.68 -23.09 2.00
N PHE A 170 -16.82 -22.09 2.20
CA PHE A 170 -17.15 -20.92 3.03
C PHE A 170 -18.31 -20.09 2.47
N LEU A 171 -18.42 -19.95 1.14
CA LEU A 171 -19.52 -19.22 0.50
C LEU A 171 -20.85 -19.99 0.52
N ALA A 172 -20.86 -21.28 0.84
CA ALA A 172 -22.08 -22.05 1.03
C ALA A 172 -22.78 -21.71 2.36
N GLU A 173 -22.06 -21.17 3.35
CA GLU A 173 -22.65 -20.65 4.58
C GLU A 173 -23.34 -19.30 4.30
N GLU A 174 -24.67 -19.25 4.46
CA GLU A 174 -25.48 -18.07 4.14
C GLU A 174 -25.01 -16.82 4.90
N ARG A 175 -24.67 -16.97 6.19
CA ARG A 175 -24.16 -15.89 7.02
C ARG A 175 -22.84 -15.33 6.49
N LYS A 176 -21.89 -16.21 6.12
CA LYS A 176 -20.60 -15.81 5.57
C LYS A 176 -20.77 -15.14 4.20
N LYS A 177 -21.63 -15.69 3.34
CA LYS A 177 -21.93 -15.10 2.03
C LYS A 177 -22.52 -13.69 2.16
N LYS A 178 -23.50 -13.50 3.05
CA LYS A 178 -24.07 -12.19 3.33
C LYS A 178 -23.03 -11.19 3.81
N LEU A 179 -22.13 -11.61 4.71
CA LEU A 179 -21.03 -10.78 5.20
C LEU A 179 -20.07 -10.38 4.07
N VAL A 180 -19.74 -11.30 3.17
CA VAL A 180 -18.89 -11.04 1.99
C VAL A 180 -19.56 -10.04 1.05
N HIS A 181 -20.87 -10.14 0.81
CA HIS A 181 -21.61 -9.15 0.01
C HIS A 181 -21.59 -7.77 0.64
N GLN A 182 -21.80 -7.67 1.96
CA GLN A 182 -21.67 -6.39 2.66
C GLN A 182 -20.26 -5.78 2.50
N PHE A 183 -19.22 -6.60 2.61
CA PHE A 183 -17.84 -6.16 2.36
C PHE A 183 -17.64 -5.67 0.92
N ILE A 184 -18.15 -6.42 -0.05
CA ILE A 184 -18.12 -6.05 -1.47
C ILE A 184 -18.81 -4.69 -1.67
N ASP A 185 -19.98 -4.48 -1.09
CA ASP A 185 -20.76 -3.25 -1.27
C ASP A 185 -20.00 -2.03 -0.75
N VAL A 186 -19.44 -2.13 0.46
CA VAL A 186 -18.67 -1.02 1.07
C VAL A 186 -17.38 -0.74 0.29
N LEU A 187 -16.64 -1.78 -0.11
CA LEU A 187 -15.42 -1.60 -0.92
C LEU A 187 -15.73 -1.10 -2.35
N SER A 188 -16.84 -1.55 -2.94
CA SER A 188 -17.32 -1.12 -4.25
C SER A 188 -17.67 0.37 -4.24
N GLU A 189 -18.38 0.86 -3.22
CA GLU A 189 -18.69 2.28 -3.06
C GLU A 189 -17.41 3.11 -2.84
N ALA A 190 -16.45 2.61 -2.07
CA ALA A 190 -15.15 3.25 -1.92
C ALA A 190 -14.40 3.39 -3.25
N VAL A 191 -14.38 2.35 -4.10
CA VAL A 191 -13.79 2.40 -5.44
C VAL A 191 -14.57 3.34 -6.35
N LYS A 192 -15.91 3.27 -6.35
CA LYS A 192 -16.81 4.11 -7.15
C LYS A 192 -16.53 5.60 -6.95
N ARG A 193 -16.50 6.07 -5.70
CA ARG A 193 -16.17 7.47 -5.37
C ARG A 193 -14.80 7.87 -5.95
N ARG A 194 -13.82 6.96 -5.89
CA ARG A 194 -12.44 7.23 -6.37
C ARG A 194 -12.29 7.22 -7.89
N VAL A 195 -13.23 6.64 -8.65
CA VAL A 195 -13.13 6.59 -10.12
C VAL A 195 -14.16 7.46 -10.85
N LEU A 196 -15.27 7.81 -10.21
CA LEU A 196 -16.30 8.65 -10.84
C LEU A 196 -16.01 10.15 -10.72
N PHE A 197 -15.53 10.62 -9.56
CA PHE A 197 -15.21 12.03 -9.33
C PHE A 197 -13.85 12.39 -9.90
N LEU A 198 -13.76 12.39 -11.23
CA LEU A 198 -12.58 12.73 -12.02
C LEU A 198 -12.97 13.82 -13.03
N PHE A 199 -12.07 14.76 -13.22
CA PHE A 199 -12.16 15.68 -14.35
C PHE A 199 -11.88 14.91 -15.64
N ARG A 200 -12.96 14.60 -16.37
CA ARG A 200 -12.90 14.14 -17.76
C ARG A 200 -13.13 15.39 -18.56
N ASP A 201 -12.14 15.84 -19.33
CA ASP A 201 -12.29 17.03 -20.19
C ASP A 201 -13.64 16.93 -20.90
N GLU A 202 -14.53 17.90 -20.67
CA GLU A 202 -15.77 17.93 -21.42
C GLU A 202 -15.47 18.30 -22.87
N ASP A 203 -16.00 17.48 -23.77
CA ASP A 203 -16.40 17.77 -25.15
C ASP A 203 -17.35 18.99 -25.25
N GLN A 204 -17.03 20.12 -24.62
CA GLN A 204 -17.90 21.31 -24.56
C GLN A 204 -17.68 22.31 -25.71
N LYS A 205 -16.92 21.97 -26.76
CA LYS A 205 -16.71 22.89 -27.90
C LYS A 205 -17.11 22.41 -29.29
N THR A 206 -17.44 21.13 -29.52
CA THR A 206 -17.79 20.68 -30.87
C THR A 206 -18.97 19.72 -30.85
N ARG A 207 -20.14 20.22 -31.25
CA ARG A 207 -21.31 19.43 -31.68
C ARG A 207 -21.03 18.77 -33.03
N GLU A 208 -20.00 17.94 -33.10
CA GLU A 208 -19.75 17.07 -34.25
C GLU A 208 -19.72 15.62 -33.78
N VAL A 209 -20.34 14.76 -34.58
CA VAL A 209 -20.49 13.32 -34.34
C VAL A 209 -19.10 12.72 -34.06
N PRO A 210 -18.86 12.05 -32.91
CA PRO A 210 -17.53 11.56 -32.59
C PRO A 210 -17.16 10.42 -33.53
N SER A 211 -16.21 10.67 -34.44
CA SER A 211 -15.33 9.59 -34.92
C SER A 211 -14.62 9.00 -33.71
N MET A 212 -14.74 7.69 -33.47
CA MET A 212 -14.13 6.90 -32.38
C MET A 212 -13.00 7.65 -31.63
N PRO A 213 -13.32 8.42 -30.58
CA PRO A 213 -12.31 9.26 -29.95
C PRO A 213 -11.31 8.35 -29.24
N ASN A 214 -10.02 8.69 -29.32
CA ASN A 214 -8.94 8.07 -28.54
C ASN A 214 -9.30 8.15 -27.05
N LYS A 215 -9.97 7.12 -26.54
CA LYS A 215 -10.41 7.05 -25.15
C LYS A 215 -9.17 6.88 -24.28
N LYS A 216 -8.77 7.96 -23.60
CA LYS A 216 -7.64 7.97 -22.67
C LYS A 216 -8.05 7.33 -21.33
N ALA A 217 -7.13 6.60 -20.70
CA ALA A 217 -7.33 6.11 -19.35
C ALA A 217 -7.25 7.28 -18.34
N HIS A 218 -8.32 7.50 -17.56
CA HIS A 218 -8.30 8.46 -16.45
C HIS A 218 -7.83 7.83 -15.13
N VAL A 219 -7.96 6.51 -15.03
CA VAL A 219 -7.64 5.71 -13.85
C VAL A 219 -6.58 4.68 -14.20
N ALA A 220 -5.59 4.57 -13.32
CA ALA A 220 -4.64 3.48 -13.31
C ALA A 220 -4.73 2.69 -11.99
N VAL A 221 -4.24 1.46 -11.99
CA VAL A 221 -4.11 0.60 -10.80
C VAL A 221 -2.64 0.18 -10.68
N LEU A 222 -2.04 0.32 -9.49
CA LEU A 222 -0.77 -0.37 -9.20
C LEU A 222 -1.05 -1.87 -9.14
N PHE A 223 -0.62 -2.60 -10.17
CA PHE A 223 -1.15 -3.92 -10.47
C PHE A 223 -0.07 -4.99 -10.50
N SER A 224 0.03 -5.77 -9.42
CA SER A 224 0.94 -6.92 -9.34
C SER A 224 0.30 -8.24 -9.80
N GLY A 225 -1.03 -8.28 -9.95
CA GLY A 225 -1.80 -9.51 -10.13
C GLY A 225 -2.08 -10.26 -8.81
N GLY A 226 -1.65 -9.71 -7.67
CA GLY A 226 -2.09 -10.17 -6.36
C GLY A 226 -3.54 -9.80 -6.05
N ILE A 227 -4.13 -10.49 -5.07
CA ILE A 227 -5.55 -10.41 -4.72
C ILE A 227 -6.05 -8.98 -4.45
N ASP A 228 -5.22 -8.13 -3.83
CA ASP A 228 -5.61 -6.74 -3.50
C ASP A 228 -5.80 -5.92 -4.78
N SER A 229 -4.82 -5.97 -5.69
CA SER A 229 -4.83 -5.19 -6.92
C SER A 229 -5.86 -5.68 -7.93
N ILE A 230 -6.10 -6.99 -8.01
CA ILE A 230 -7.08 -7.55 -8.95
C ILE A 230 -8.51 -7.32 -8.50
N VAL A 231 -8.79 -7.36 -7.19
CA VAL A 231 -10.11 -6.97 -6.66
C VAL A 231 -10.38 -5.49 -6.91
N ILE A 232 -9.39 -4.61 -6.68
CA ILE A 232 -9.52 -3.19 -7.00
C ILE A 232 -9.78 -2.99 -8.51
N ALA A 233 -9.04 -3.69 -9.38
CA ALA A 233 -9.25 -3.60 -10.82
C ALA A 233 -10.66 -4.07 -11.22
N ALA A 234 -11.10 -5.23 -10.74
CA ALA A 234 -12.45 -5.76 -11.01
C ALA A 234 -13.56 -4.81 -10.52
N LEU A 235 -13.37 -4.15 -9.38
CA LEU A 235 -14.31 -3.13 -8.90
C LEU A 235 -14.22 -1.83 -9.72
N ALA A 236 -13.03 -1.41 -10.15
CA ALA A 236 -12.87 -0.24 -10.99
C ALA A 236 -13.59 -0.42 -12.33
N ASP A 237 -13.52 -1.61 -12.93
CA ASP A 237 -14.24 -1.95 -14.17
C ASP A 237 -15.75 -1.71 -14.07
N LYS A 238 -16.37 -2.01 -12.91
CA LYS A 238 -17.81 -1.82 -12.68
C LYS A 238 -18.23 -0.35 -12.70
N HIS A 239 -17.34 0.57 -12.38
CA HIS A 239 -17.67 1.99 -12.14
C HIS A 239 -17.04 2.94 -13.16
N VAL A 240 -15.91 2.59 -13.76
CA VAL A 240 -15.32 3.37 -14.85
C VAL A 240 -16.23 3.27 -16.08
N PRO A 241 -16.56 4.38 -16.77
CA PRO A 241 -17.43 4.36 -17.96
C PRO A 241 -16.94 3.31 -18.98
N LEU A 242 -17.84 2.48 -19.52
CA LEU A 242 -17.50 1.30 -20.34
C LEU A 242 -16.53 1.58 -21.49
N GLY A 243 -16.57 2.79 -22.06
CA GLY A 243 -15.69 3.19 -23.14
C GLY A 243 -14.27 3.58 -22.73
N GLU A 244 -13.99 3.82 -21.45
CA GLU A 244 -12.68 4.30 -21.00
C GLU A 244 -11.74 3.14 -20.67
N PRO A 245 -10.49 3.10 -21.18
CA PRO A 245 -9.54 2.10 -20.75
C PRO A 245 -9.16 2.25 -19.27
N VAL A 246 -8.73 1.15 -18.66
CA VAL A 246 -8.09 1.16 -17.33
C VAL A 246 -6.63 0.72 -17.49
N ASP A 247 -5.71 1.54 -17.00
CA ASP A 247 -4.29 1.23 -17.04
C ASP A 247 -3.88 0.34 -15.85
N LEU A 248 -3.23 -0.78 -16.12
CA LEU A 248 -2.66 -1.68 -15.12
C LEU A 248 -1.14 -1.50 -15.09
N LEU A 249 -0.61 -0.83 -14.08
CA LEU A 249 0.81 -0.48 -13.99
C LEU A 249 1.59 -1.60 -13.29
N ASN A 250 2.45 -2.30 -14.03
CA ASN A 250 3.21 -3.43 -13.50
C ASN A 250 4.71 -3.26 -13.76
N VAL A 251 5.50 -3.21 -12.68
CA VAL A 251 6.94 -2.96 -12.68
C VAL A 251 7.74 -4.26 -12.54
N ALA A 252 8.82 -4.37 -13.31
CA ALA A 252 9.76 -5.47 -13.27
C ALA A 252 11.20 -4.96 -13.35
N PHE A 253 12.07 -5.48 -12.48
CA PHE A 253 13.50 -5.18 -12.50
C PHE A 253 14.27 -6.33 -13.16
N MET A 254 15.21 -5.98 -14.02
CA MET A 254 15.93 -6.93 -14.87
C MET A 254 16.67 -8.00 -14.07
N ILE A 255 16.40 -9.27 -14.35
CA ILE A 255 17.13 -10.41 -13.78
C ILE A 255 18.41 -10.64 -14.57
N LYS A 256 19.58 -10.63 -13.90
CA LYS A 256 20.83 -11.06 -14.52
C LYS A 256 20.81 -12.59 -14.71
N LYS A 257 20.87 -13.07 -15.96
CA LYS A 257 21.13 -14.50 -16.23
C LYS A 257 22.56 -14.80 -15.77
N GLN A 258 22.71 -15.54 -14.67
CA GLN A 258 24.02 -16.07 -14.29
C GLN A 258 24.45 -17.07 -15.37
N ALA A 259 25.47 -16.72 -16.14
CA ALA A 259 26.17 -17.68 -16.98
C ALA A 259 26.80 -18.73 -16.06
N LYS A 260 26.15 -19.89 -15.89
CA LYS A 260 26.75 -21.04 -15.20
C LYS A 260 27.94 -21.52 -16.04
N GLN A 261 29.12 -20.96 -15.81
CA GLN A 261 30.37 -21.60 -16.19
C GLN A 261 30.48 -22.89 -15.38
N LYS A 262 30.20 -24.04 -16.00
CA LYS A 262 30.55 -25.36 -15.47
C LYS A 262 32.07 -25.44 -15.34
N ARG A 263 32.62 -25.05 -14.18
CA ARG A 263 33.94 -25.50 -13.76
C ARG A 263 33.76 -26.78 -12.93
N THR A 264 33.88 -27.91 -13.61
CA THR A 264 34.06 -29.22 -12.99
C THR A 264 35.37 -29.21 -12.20
N LYS A 265 35.28 -29.17 -10.87
CA LYS A 265 36.33 -29.72 -10.00
C LYS A 265 35.69 -30.72 -9.06
N GLN A 266 35.93 -32.00 -9.36
CA GLN A 266 35.71 -33.10 -8.44
C GLN A 266 36.58 -32.91 -7.20
N LYS A 267 35.96 -32.98 -6.01
CA LYS A 267 36.45 -33.83 -4.92
C LYS A 267 35.35 -34.05 -3.87
N ARG A 268 35.03 -35.35 -3.69
CA ARG A 268 34.35 -35.96 -2.54
C ARG A 268 35.09 -35.56 -1.25
N THR A 269 34.44 -35.33 -0.12
CA THR A 269 33.93 -36.37 0.80
C THR A 269 32.90 -35.82 1.81
N ALA A 270 32.18 -36.74 2.47
CA ALA A 270 30.85 -36.57 3.05
C ALA A 270 30.79 -36.47 4.59
N LYS A 271 29.72 -35.80 5.09
CA LYS A 271 28.84 -36.08 6.25
C LYS A 271 28.21 -34.75 6.74
N LYS A 272 26.98 -34.63 7.27
CA LYS A 272 25.66 -35.31 7.21
C LYS A 272 24.72 -34.44 8.07
N HIS A 273 23.44 -34.33 7.68
CA HIS A 273 22.27 -33.81 8.44
C HIS A 273 22.12 -32.29 8.66
N THR A 274 20.93 -31.67 8.60
CA THR A 274 19.68 -31.79 7.80
C THR A 274 18.83 -30.63 8.32
N ASP A 275 18.51 -29.64 7.48
CA ASP A 275 17.38 -28.72 7.67
C ASP A 275 16.75 -28.52 6.30
N GLN A 276 15.52 -29.03 6.13
CA GLN A 276 14.74 -28.95 4.89
C GLN A 276 13.92 -27.66 4.90
N GLU A 277 14.41 -26.62 4.23
CA GLU A 277 13.53 -25.62 3.63
C GLU A 277 13.14 -26.09 2.24
N VAL A 278 11.84 -26.36 2.06
CA VAL A 278 11.24 -26.80 0.79
C VAL A 278 11.18 -25.60 -0.16
N GLN A 279 12.17 -25.51 -1.05
CA GLN A 279 12.13 -24.64 -2.21
C GLN A 279 11.18 -25.24 -3.25
N LEU A 280 9.94 -24.74 -3.29
CA LEU A 280 8.95 -25.11 -4.29
C LEU A 280 9.28 -24.39 -5.61
N ASP A 281 10.22 -24.94 -6.37
CA ASP A 281 10.50 -24.53 -7.75
C ASP A 281 9.35 -25.00 -8.65
N LEU A 282 8.49 -24.07 -9.06
CA LEU A 282 7.49 -24.28 -10.11
C LEU A 282 8.22 -24.43 -11.46
N LEU A 283 8.32 -25.67 -11.93
CA LEU A 283 8.71 -26.01 -13.29
C LEU A 283 7.61 -25.55 -14.27
N CYS A 284 7.97 -24.65 -15.19
CA CYS A 284 7.15 -24.34 -16.36
C CYS A 284 7.15 -25.56 -17.31
N PRO A 285 5.98 -26.03 -17.81
CA PRO A 285 5.96 -26.96 -18.92
C PRO A 285 6.33 -26.22 -20.20
N GLN A 286 7.49 -26.53 -20.77
CA GLN A 286 7.88 -26.12 -22.11
C GLN A 286 7.27 -27.09 -23.11
N GLU A 287 6.13 -26.74 -23.72
CA GLU A 287 5.78 -27.28 -25.03
C GLU A 287 5.24 -26.20 -25.95
N SER A 288 5.89 -26.14 -27.13
CA SER A 288 5.39 -25.59 -28.40
C SER A 288 5.13 -24.08 -28.51
N CYS A 289 6.18 -23.35 -28.89
CA CYS A 289 6.03 -22.29 -29.90
C CYS A 289 7.34 -22.18 -30.71
N LYS A 290 7.31 -22.65 -31.96
CA LYS A 290 8.42 -22.51 -32.92
C LYS A 290 8.34 -21.14 -33.60
N ASP A 291 9.53 -20.58 -33.81
CA ASP A 291 9.90 -19.54 -34.78
C ASP A 291 9.25 -18.16 -34.68
N LEU A 292 9.73 -17.33 -33.74
CA LEU A 292 9.76 -15.86 -33.85
C LEU A 292 11.05 -15.31 -33.19
N ASP A 293 11.89 -14.65 -34.00
CA ASP A 293 13.07 -13.83 -33.68
C ASP A 293 13.78 -14.02 -32.32
N ALA A 294 14.87 -14.79 -32.34
CA ALA A 294 15.69 -15.13 -31.18
C ALA A 294 16.36 -13.94 -30.44
N LYS A 295 16.37 -12.73 -31.03
CA LYS A 295 16.92 -11.52 -30.38
C LYS A 295 15.88 -10.77 -29.54
N THR A 296 14.60 -10.78 -29.93
CA THR A 296 13.53 -10.06 -29.22
C THR A 296 12.96 -10.91 -28.07
N GLY A 297 12.76 -12.21 -28.30
CA GLY A 297 12.25 -13.14 -27.27
C GLY A 297 13.20 -13.37 -26.10
N ALA A 298 14.52 -13.31 -26.33
CA ALA A 298 15.53 -13.44 -25.27
C ALA A 298 15.52 -12.25 -24.29
N HIS A 299 15.18 -11.04 -24.78
CA HIS A 299 15.19 -9.78 -24.02
C HIS A 299 13.93 -9.58 -23.16
N LEU A 300 12.80 -10.23 -23.49
CA LEU A 300 11.60 -10.23 -22.65
C LEU A 300 11.72 -11.17 -21.44
N SER A 301 12.43 -12.30 -21.61
CA SER A 301 12.59 -13.28 -20.54
C SER A 301 13.29 -12.77 -19.27
N CYS A 302 14.07 -11.68 -19.35
CA CYS A 302 14.75 -11.11 -18.18
C CYS A 302 13.84 -10.25 -17.30
N PHE A 303 12.61 -9.96 -17.74
CA PHE A 303 11.58 -9.23 -16.99
C PHE A 303 10.39 -10.12 -16.60
N ASP A 304 10.47 -11.43 -16.84
CA ASP A 304 9.50 -12.43 -16.35
C ASP A 304 9.70 -12.68 -14.85
N VAL A 305 9.56 -11.60 -14.08
CA VAL A 305 9.58 -11.60 -12.62
C VAL A 305 8.24 -12.12 -12.09
N PRO A 306 8.16 -12.59 -10.84
CA PRO A 306 6.93 -13.18 -10.32
C PRO A 306 5.68 -12.29 -10.40
N ASP A 307 5.82 -10.96 -10.19
CA ASP A 307 4.69 -10.02 -10.32
C ASP A 307 4.31 -9.73 -11.79
N ARG A 308 5.26 -9.84 -12.73
CA ARG A 308 4.93 -9.76 -14.17
C ARG A 308 4.09 -10.96 -14.60
N ILE A 309 4.50 -12.15 -14.17
CA ILE A 309 3.82 -13.42 -14.50
C ILE A 309 2.41 -13.42 -13.91
N THR A 310 2.29 -13.13 -12.61
CA THR A 310 0.98 -13.07 -11.95
C THR A 310 0.13 -11.92 -12.45
N GLY A 311 0.72 -10.77 -12.79
CA GLY A 311 0.05 -9.66 -13.47
C GLY A 311 -0.57 -10.06 -14.81
N ARG A 312 0.20 -10.69 -15.71
CA ARG A 312 -0.33 -11.17 -17.00
C ARG A 312 -1.42 -12.23 -16.83
N ALA A 313 -1.31 -13.11 -15.83
CA ALA A 313 -2.36 -14.08 -15.51
C ALA A 313 -3.64 -13.39 -14.99
N GLY A 314 -3.49 -12.40 -14.10
CA GLY A 314 -4.60 -11.62 -13.57
C GLY A 314 -5.30 -10.77 -14.64
N LEU A 315 -4.56 -10.23 -15.61
CA LEU A 315 -5.14 -9.56 -16.78
C LEU A 315 -6.08 -10.50 -17.54
N LYS A 316 -5.66 -11.74 -17.80
CA LYS A 316 -6.52 -12.74 -18.48
C LYS A 316 -7.79 -13.05 -17.70
N GLU A 317 -7.73 -13.09 -16.37
CA GLU A 317 -8.92 -13.26 -15.54
C GLU A 317 -9.88 -12.04 -15.68
N LEU A 318 -9.35 -10.82 -15.66
CA LEU A 318 -10.14 -9.59 -15.86
C LEU A 318 -10.79 -9.52 -17.26
N GLU A 319 -10.03 -9.88 -18.30
CA GLU A 319 -10.53 -9.97 -19.68
C GLU A 319 -11.63 -11.03 -19.82
N ALA A 320 -11.51 -12.16 -19.12
CA ALA A 320 -12.54 -13.20 -19.11
C ALA A 320 -13.83 -12.74 -18.40
N ILE A 321 -13.71 -11.93 -17.34
CA ILE A 321 -14.86 -11.36 -16.61
C ILE A 321 -15.57 -10.29 -17.45
N ASN A 322 -14.82 -9.39 -18.09
CA ASN A 322 -15.37 -8.36 -18.97
C ASN A 322 -14.53 -8.20 -20.25
N PRO A 323 -14.91 -8.91 -21.33
CA PRO A 323 -14.20 -8.83 -22.62
C PRO A 323 -14.33 -7.48 -23.32
N SER A 324 -15.29 -6.63 -22.91
CA SER A 324 -15.54 -5.33 -23.56
C SER A 324 -14.62 -4.22 -23.03
N ARG A 325 -14.02 -4.41 -21.85
CA ARG A 325 -13.11 -3.43 -21.27
C ARG A 325 -11.76 -3.45 -21.97
N THR A 326 -11.26 -2.28 -22.34
CA THR A 326 -9.86 -2.12 -22.71
C THR A 326 -8.99 -2.05 -21.46
N TRP A 327 -8.17 -3.07 -21.24
CA TRP A 327 -7.16 -3.10 -20.19
C TRP A 327 -5.79 -2.80 -20.79
N ASN A 328 -5.18 -1.68 -20.42
CA ASN A 328 -3.82 -1.37 -20.84
C ASN A 328 -2.85 -1.92 -19.81
N PHE A 329 -2.35 -3.14 -20.02
CA PHE A 329 -1.31 -3.69 -19.16
C PHE A 329 0.05 -3.09 -19.50
N VAL A 330 0.47 -2.10 -18.71
CA VAL A 330 1.69 -1.32 -18.93
C VAL A 330 2.88 -2.04 -18.31
N GLU A 331 3.73 -2.59 -19.17
CA GLU A 331 4.95 -3.28 -18.80
C GLU A 331 6.12 -2.33 -18.57
N ILE A 332 6.31 -1.94 -17.31
CA ILE A 332 7.36 -1.05 -16.86
C ILE A 332 8.61 -1.87 -16.54
N ASN A 333 9.55 -1.89 -17.46
CA ASN A 333 10.80 -2.65 -17.35
C ASN A 333 11.94 -1.71 -16.94
N VAL A 334 12.67 -2.06 -15.88
CA VAL A 334 13.70 -1.20 -15.27
C VAL A 334 15.04 -1.92 -15.22
N THR A 335 16.09 -1.30 -15.77
CA THR A 335 17.46 -1.83 -15.71
C THR A 335 18.15 -1.42 -14.40
N LEU A 336 19.26 -2.08 -14.06
CA LEU A 336 20.02 -1.73 -12.86
C LEU A 336 20.66 -0.33 -12.99
N GLU A 337 21.12 0.01 -14.20
CA GLU A 337 21.70 1.30 -14.52
C GLU A 337 20.67 2.43 -14.34
N GLU A 338 19.45 2.22 -14.84
CA GLU A 338 18.35 3.17 -14.69
C GLU A 338 17.94 3.33 -13.22
N LEU A 339 17.77 2.22 -12.49
CA LEU A 339 17.47 2.25 -11.05
C LEU A 339 18.51 3.08 -10.29
N LYS A 340 19.80 2.80 -10.48
CA LYS A 340 20.88 3.53 -9.79
C LYS A 340 20.85 5.02 -10.11
N LYS A 341 20.67 5.36 -11.38
CA LYS A 341 20.61 6.75 -11.84
C LYS A 341 19.44 7.49 -11.20
N MET A 342 18.22 6.98 -11.35
CA MET A 342 17.02 7.66 -10.86
C MET A 342 16.98 7.71 -9.32
N ARG A 343 17.47 6.67 -8.66
CA ARG A 343 17.58 6.66 -7.20
C ARG A 343 18.46 7.77 -6.67
N GLN A 344 19.63 7.97 -7.28
CA GLN A 344 20.58 8.99 -6.85
C GLN A 344 20.09 10.41 -7.17
N GLN A 345 19.43 10.58 -8.32
CA GLN A 345 19.02 11.90 -8.82
C GLN A 345 17.72 12.41 -8.20
N CYS A 346 16.83 11.52 -7.74
CA CYS A 346 15.47 11.89 -7.38
C CYS A 346 14.89 11.06 -6.23
N ILE A 347 14.85 9.73 -6.35
CA ILE A 347 14.02 8.88 -5.47
C ILE A 347 14.50 8.92 -4.01
N ASN A 348 15.81 9.07 -3.76
CA ASN A 348 16.35 9.22 -2.41
C ASN A 348 15.74 10.39 -1.63
N HIS A 349 15.53 11.54 -2.27
CA HIS A 349 14.90 12.72 -1.68
C HIS A 349 13.42 12.48 -1.38
N LEU A 350 12.73 11.72 -2.21
CA LEU A 350 11.31 11.41 -2.04
C LEU A 350 11.06 10.34 -0.96
N ILE A 351 12.04 9.45 -0.73
CA ILE A 351 11.94 8.43 0.33
C ILE A 351 12.21 9.04 1.71
N TYR A 352 13.19 9.94 1.80
CA TYR A 352 13.55 10.65 3.03
C TYR A 352 12.31 11.30 3.70
N PRO A 353 12.13 11.21 5.03
CA PRO A 353 13.12 10.89 6.07
C PRO A 353 13.33 9.40 6.37
N LEU A 354 12.67 8.51 5.65
CA LEU A 354 12.92 7.08 5.75
C LEU A 354 14.27 6.73 5.12
N ASP A 355 14.95 5.74 5.70
CA ASP A 355 16.35 5.46 5.36
C ASP A 355 16.68 3.96 5.35
N THR A 356 15.70 3.06 5.44
CA THR A 356 15.99 1.61 5.50
C THR A 356 16.06 0.96 4.12
N VAL A 357 16.65 -0.24 4.05
CA VAL A 357 16.69 -1.05 2.81
C VAL A 357 15.29 -1.42 2.33
N LEU A 358 14.34 -1.60 3.26
CA LEU A 358 12.94 -1.81 2.91
C LEU A 358 12.36 -0.58 2.19
N ASP A 359 12.63 0.61 2.73
CA ASP A 359 12.14 1.87 2.19
C ASP A 359 12.70 2.16 0.80
N ASP A 360 13.99 1.91 0.58
CA ASP A 360 14.65 1.93 -0.74
C ASP A 360 13.92 1.02 -1.74
N SER A 361 13.73 -0.25 -1.36
CA SER A 361 13.20 -1.26 -2.27
C SER A 361 11.72 -1.05 -2.63
N ILE A 362 10.89 -0.69 -1.66
CA ILE A 362 9.46 -0.42 -1.89
C ILE A 362 9.30 0.93 -2.59
N GLY A 363 10.00 1.96 -2.12
CA GLY A 363 9.93 3.31 -2.68
C GLY A 363 10.34 3.35 -4.15
N CYS A 364 11.46 2.71 -4.51
CA CYS A 364 11.87 2.62 -5.91
C CYS A 364 10.85 1.84 -6.76
N ALA A 365 10.35 0.70 -6.29
CA ALA A 365 9.38 -0.09 -7.06
C ALA A 365 8.09 0.71 -7.33
N ILE A 366 7.54 1.39 -6.31
CA ILE A 366 6.33 2.18 -6.46
C ILE A 366 6.58 3.43 -7.33
N TRP A 367 7.70 4.14 -7.16
CA TRP A 367 8.08 5.29 -8.00
C TRP A 367 8.09 4.87 -9.48
N PHE A 368 8.86 3.84 -9.83
CA PHE A 368 8.93 3.34 -11.20
C PHE A 368 7.58 2.85 -11.71
N ALA A 369 6.79 2.13 -10.92
CA ALA A 369 5.45 1.70 -11.32
C ALA A 369 4.54 2.91 -11.63
N SER A 370 4.58 3.93 -10.77
CA SER A 370 3.74 5.12 -10.88
C SER A 370 4.14 6.07 -12.01
N ARG A 371 5.37 5.98 -12.55
CA ARG A 371 5.75 6.72 -13.77
C ARG A 371 4.82 6.44 -14.95
N GLY A 372 4.27 5.21 -15.00
CA GLY A 372 3.33 4.78 -16.03
C GLY A 372 3.90 4.73 -17.44
N GLU A 373 5.23 4.67 -17.58
CA GLU A 373 5.95 4.59 -18.86
C GLU A 373 6.53 3.18 -19.03
N GLY A 374 6.09 2.49 -20.08
CA GLY A 374 6.45 1.11 -20.36
C GLY A 374 5.99 0.66 -21.73
N LEU A 375 5.77 -0.65 -21.89
CA LEU A 375 5.28 -1.26 -23.12
C LEU A 375 3.87 -1.81 -22.90
N ILE A 376 2.96 -1.65 -23.87
CA ILE A 376 1.70 -2.39 -23.90
C ILE A 376 1.74 -3.38 -25.06
N SER A 377 1.05 -4.52 -24.91
CA SER A 377 0.89 -5.49 -25.99
C SER A 377 -0.48 -5.35 -26.62
N ASN A 378 -0.53 -4.93 -27.88
CA ASN A 378 -1.76 -4.93 -28.67
C ASN A 378 -1.62 -6.01 -29.75
N GLN A 379 -2.42 -7.07 -29.66
CA GLN A 379 -2.42 -8.18 -30.63
C GLN A 379 -1.03 -8.82 -30.85
N GLY A 380 -0.17 -8.83 -29.83
CA GLY A 380 1.17 -9.41 -29.87
C GLY A 380 2.29 -8.42 -30.27
N GLU A 381 1.95 -7.20 -30.70
CA GLU A 381 2.93 -6.15 -30.96
C GLU A 381 3.15 -5.29 -29.71
N LEU A 382 4.40 -5.16 -29.28
CA LEU A 382 4.78 -4.32 -28.14
C LEU A 382 4.97 -2.87 -28.59
N LYS A 383 4.24 -1.94 -27.96
CA LYS A 383 4.31 -0.50 -28.25
C LYS A 383 4.67 0.29 -27.00
N PRO A 384 5.58 1.28 -27.10
CA PRO A 384 5.79 2.25 -26.03
C PRO A 384 4.48 2.95 -25.65
N TYR A 385 4.23 3.07 -24.36
CA TYR A 385 3.03 3.70 -23.82
C TYR A 385 3.36 4.49 -22.56
N LYS A 386 2.74 5.65 -22.44
CA LYS A 386 2.75 6.49 -21.25
C LYS A 386 1.32 6.71 -20.77
N SER A 387 1.03 6.18 -19.59
CA SER A 387 -0.27 6.29 -18.94
C SER A 387 -0.66 7.76 -18.70
N PRO A 388 -1.76 8.24 -19.31
CA PRO A 388 -2.26 9.60 -19.09
C PRO A 388 -3.00 9.76 -17.76
N ALA A 389 -3.35 8.65 -17.10
CA ALA A 389 -4.12 8.64 -15.86
C ALA A 389 -3.45 9.49 -14.78
N LYS A 390 -4.22 10.39 -14.17
CA LYS A 390 -3.76 11.21 -13.04
C LYS A 390 -4.11 10.60 -11.69
N VAL A 391 -4.94 9.57 -11.69
CA VAL A 391 -5.34 8.85 -10.48
C VAL A 391 -4.83 7.43 -10.55
N VAL A 392 -4.22 6.99 -9.44
CA VAL A 392 -3.68 5.63 -9.29
C VAL A 392 -4.32 4.99 -8.06
N LEU A 393 -5.08 3.92 -8.27
CA LEU A 393 -5.62 3.12 -7.18
C LEU A 393 -4.53 2.20 -6.62
N THR A 394 -4.46 2.08 -5.29
CA THR A 394 -3.47 1.24 -4.60
C THR A 394 -4.16 0.23 -3.68
N GLY A 395 -3.54 -0.95 -3.53
CA GLY A 395 -3.98 -1.98 -2.57
C GLY A 395 -3.50 -1.75 -1.13
N ILE A 396 -2.87 -0.61 -0.84
CA ILE A 396 -2.32 -0.31 0.49
C ILE A 396 -3.43 -0.27 1.53
N GLY A 397 -3.17 -0.84 2.72
CA GLY A 397 -4.12 -0.97 3.81
C GLY A 397 -4.81 -2.34 3.86
N ALA A 398 -4.82 -3.12 2.78
CA ALA A 398 -5.45 -4.44 2.78
C ALA A 398 -4.71 -5.43 3.70
N ASP A 399 -3.38 -5.41 3.68
CA ASP A 399 -2.55 -6.34 4.45
C ASP A 399 -2.64 -6.12 5.95
N GLU A 400 -2.60 -4.86 6.38
CA GLU A 400 -2.65 -4.40 7.76
C GLU A 400 -4.01 -4.72 8.40
N GLN A 401 -5.10 -4.66 7.62
CA GLN A 401 -6.46 -4.91 8.12
C GLN A 401 -6.88 -6.39 8.04
N LEU A 402 -6.34 -7.14 7.08
CA LEU A 402 -6.82 -8.49 6.74
C LEU A 402 -5.78 -9.59 6.99
N ALA A 403 -4.80 -9.32 7.86
CA ALA A 403 -3.75 -10.25 8.24
C ALA A 403 -2.92 -10.78 7.05
N GLY A 404 -2.52 -9.92 6.12
CA GLY A 404 -1.86 -10.32 4.88
C GLY A 404 -0.36 -10.63 4.94
N TYR A 405 0.37 -10.10 5.91
CA TYR A 405 1.82 -10.33 6.06
C TYR A 405 2.16 -11.71 6.65
N SER A 406 3.26 -12.32 6.18
CA SER A 406 3.74 -13.60 6.72
C SER A 406 4.03 -13.55 8.23
N ARG A 407 4.50 -12.40 8.73
CA ARG A 407 4.72 -12.17 10.17
C ARG A 407 3.43 -12.29 11.00
N HIS A 408 2.26 -12.01 10.43
CA HIS A 408 0.99 -12.17 11.13
C HIS A 408 0.74 -13.64 11.47
N ARG A 409 1.04 -14.54 10.53
CA ARG A 409 0.98 -15.99 10.76
C ARG A 409 2.01 -16.45 11.79
N VAL A 410 3.22 -15.90 11.76
CA VAL A 410 4.25 -16.18 12.77
C VAL A 410 3.77 -15.74 14.16
N CYS A 411 3.22 -14.53 14.27
CA CYS A 411 2.66 -13.99 15.50
C CYS A 411 1.50 -14.85 16.01
N PHE A 412 0.54 -15.19 15.14
CA PHE A 412 -0.59 -16.06 15.48
C PHE A 412 -0.15 -17.43 15.99
N LYS A 413 0.83 -18.07 15.33
CA LYS A 413 1.38 -19.36 15.80
C LYS A 413 2.01 -19.26 17.18
N LYS A 414 2.62 -18.12 17.51
CA LYS A 414 3.34 -17.92 18.78
C LYS A 414 2.44 -17.45 19.92
N TYR A 415 1.43 -16.64 19.62
CA TYR A 415 0.67 -15.86 20.60
C TYR A 415 -0.87 -15.93 20.40
N GLY A 416 -1.34 -16.79 19.50
CA GLY A 416 -2.76 -16.96 19.21
C GLY A 416 -3.43 -15.72 18.60
N LEU A 417 -4.76 -15.68 18.70
CA LEU A 417 -5.57 -14.59 18.15
C LEU A 417 -5.33 -13.25 18.86
N GLU A 418 -5.02 -13.28 20.16
CA GLU A 418 -4.71 -12.08 20.93
C GLU A 418 -3.42 -11.40 20.42
N GLY A 419 -2.35 -12.17 20.22
CA GLY A 419 -1.12 -11.64 19.66
C GLY A 419 -1.29 -11.12 18.24
N LEU A 420 -2.07 -11.81 17.40
CA LEU A 420 -2.44 -11.31 16.08
C LEU A 420 -3.18 -9.97 16.17
N THR A 421 -4.14 -9.84 17.08
CA THR A 421 -4.91 -8.60 17.30
C THR A 421 -3.98 -7.42 17.61
N LYS A 422 -3.05 -7.60 18.55
CA LYS A 422 -2.07 -6.58 18.92
C LYS A 422 -1.13 -6.21 17.77
N GLU A 423 -0.72 -7.19 16.98
CA GLU A 423 0.13 -6.97 15.80
C GLU A 423 -0.60 -6.14 14.73
N LEU A 424 -1.86 -6.45 14.42
CA LEU A 424 -2.65 -5.68 13.45
C LEU A 424 -2.92 -4.24 13.92
N GLU A 425 -3.24 -4.06 15.21
CA GLU A 425 -3.41 -2.73 15.82
C GLU A 425 -2.13 -1.88 15.66
N MET A 426 -0.97 -2.45 16.02
CA MET A 426 0.32 -1.77 15.90
C MET A 426 0.67 -1.38 14.46
N GLU A 427 0.29 -2.20 13.47
CA GLU A 427 0.50 -1.89 12.05
C GLU A 427 -0.42 -0.77 11.56
N LEU A 428 -1.69 -0.76 11.96
CA LEU A 428 -2.63 0.31 11.65
C LEU A 428 -2.18 1.65 12.25
N ASP A 429 -1.64 1.64 13.47
CA ASP A 429 -1.13 2.85 14.12
C ASP A 429 0.10 3.45 13.40
N ARG A 430 0.91 2.60 12.76
CA ARG A 430 2.18 3.00 12.12
C ARG A 430 2.10 3.17 10.60
N ILE A 431 0.96 2.86 9.97
CA ILE A 431 0.81 2.92 8.51
C ILE A 431 1.14 4.31 7.94
N SER A 432 0.80 5.37 8.69
CA SER A 432 1.03 6.77 8.31
C SER A 432 2.51 7.10 8.10
N SER A 433 3.39 6.56 8.94
CA SER A 433 4.83 6.86 8.93
C SER A 433 5.65 5.81 8.17
N ARG A 434 5.16 4.57 8.05
CA ARG A 434 5.89 3.48 7.37
C ARG A 434 5.58 3.36 5.88
N ASN A 435 4.39 3.78 5.46
CA ASN A 435 3.94 3.66 4.07
C ASN A 435 3.53 4.99 3.49
N LEU A 436 2.50 5.61 4.05
CA LEU A 436 1.70 6.60 3.33
C LEU A 436 2.45 7.90 2.99
N GLY A 437 3.26 8.44 3.91
CA GLY A 437 4.07 9.64 3.62
C GLY A 437 5.07 9.45 2.48
N ARG A 438 5.82 8.33 2.49
CA ARG A 438 6.74 7.94 1.40
C ARG A 438 5.97 7.76 0.09
N ASP A 439 4.88 7.02 0.14
CA ASP A 439 4.12 6.61 -1.06
C ASP A 439 3.43 7.81 -1.72
N ASP A 440 2.97 8.81 -0.95
CA ASP A 440 2.42 10.07 -1.48
C ASP A 440 3.49 10.87 -2.24
N ARG A 441 4.70 11.03 -1.68
CA ARG A 441 5.80 11.74 -2.35
C ARG A 441 6.24 11.08 -3.65
N ILE A 442 6.47 9.77 -3.64
CA ILE A 442 6.97 9.04 -4.82
C ILE A 442 5.93 8.93 -5.95
N ILE A 443 4.64 8.80 -5.63
CA ILE A 443 3.58 8.77 -6.65
C ILE A 443 3.32 10.19 -7.17
N GLY A 444 3.34 11.18 -6.26
CA GLY A 444 3.12 12.60 -6.56
C GLY A 444 4.16 13.20 -7.50
N ASP A 445 5.41 12.74 -7.46
CA ASP A 445 6.50 13.18 -8.34
C ASP A 445 6.18 13.00 -9.84
N HIS A 446 5.35 12.01 -10.17
CA HIS A 446 4.87 11.79 -11.54
C HIS A 446 3.59 12.57 -11.89
N GLY A 447 3.18 13.50 -11.04
CA GLY A 447 1.93 14.24 -11.17
C GLY A 447 0.71 13.32 -11.13
N LYS A 448 0.80 12.22 -10.37
CA LYS A 448 -0.29 11.28 -10.14
C LYS A 448 -0.71 11.31 -8.67
N GLU A 449 -1.98 11.05 -8.43
CA GLU A 449 -2.60 11.04 -7.11
C GLU A 449 -2.93 9.60 -6.71
N ALA A 450 -2.34 9.13 -5.62
CA ALA A 450 -2.70 7.84 -5.02
C ALA A 450 -4.10 7.91 -4.38
N ARG A 451 -4.94 6.91 -4.63
CA ARG A 451 -6.22 6.71 -3.94
C ARG A 451 -6.26 5.33 -3.30
N PHE A 452 -6.82 5.26 -2.10
CA PHE A 452 -6.71 4.11 -1.19
C PHE A 452 -8.09 3.54 -0.88
N PRO A 453 -8.66 2.62 -1.69
CA PRO A 453 -9.97 2.04 -1.42
C PRO A 453 -10.03 1.31 -0.07
N PHE A 454 -8.98 0.59 0.32
CA PHE A 454 -8.92 -0.12 1.60
C PHE A 454 -8.77 0.81 2.81
N LEU A 455 -8.32 2.05 2.62
CA LEU A 455 -8.27 3.10 3.66
C LEU A 455 -9.39 4.12 3.49
N ASP A 456 -10.50 3.69 2.88
CA ASP A 456 -11.76 4.41 3.00
C ASP A 456 -12.30 4.23 4.42
N GLU A 457 -12.76 5.32 5.00
CA GLU A 457 -13.22 5.35 6.38
C GLU A 457 -14.44 4.41 6.59
N ASP A 458 -15.29 4.21 5.59
CA ASP A 458 -16.43 3.27 5.66
C ASP A 458 -15.94 1.82 5.57
N VAL A 459 -14.95 1.53 4.72
CA VAL A 459 -14.31 0.21 4.61
C VAL A 459 -13.60 -0.16 5.91
N VAL A 460 -12.80 0.76 6.45
CA VAL A 460 -12.06 0.56 7.71
C VAL A 460 -13.04 0.38 8.86
N SER A 461 -14.13 1.15 8.92
CA SER A 461 -15.14 0.98 9.97
C SER A 461 -15.86 -0.35 9.86
N PHE A 462 -16.23 -0.76 8.65
CA PHE A 462 -16.83 -2.08 8.42
C PHE A 462 -15.89 -3.19 8.87
N LEU A 463 -14.63 -3.18 8.43
CA LEU A 463 -13.64 -4.16 8.85
C LEU A 463 -13.42 -4.10 10.36
N ASN A 464 -13.23 -2.93 10.95
CA ASN A 464 -13.05 -2.78 12.39
C ASN A 464 -14.23 -3.29 13.21
N SER A 465 -15.45 -3.33 12.67
CA SER A 465 -16.61 -3.91 13.37
C SER A 465 -16.54 -5.44 13.50
N LEU A 466 -15.80 -6.11 12.60
CA LEU A 466 -15.74 -7.57 12.57
C LEU A 466 -14.66 -8.13 13.50
N PRO A 467 -14.92 -9.25 14.19
CA PRO A 467 -13.87 -10.05 14.81
C PRO A 467 -12.82 -10.46 13.78
N ILE A 468 -11.57 -10.64 14.22
CA ILE A 468 -10.47 -11.00 13.29
C ILE A 468 -10.71 -12.34 12.59
N SER A 469 -11.34 -13.29 13.26
CA SER A 469 -11.72 -14.60 12.69
C SER A 469 -12.63 -14.49 11.46
N GLU A 470 -13.38 -13.40 11.33
CA GLU A 470 -14.19 -13.15 10.13
C GLU A 470 -13.37 -12.65 8.94
N LYS A 471 -12.25 -11.98 9.23
CA LYS A 471 -11.36 -11.36 8.23
C LYS A 471 -10.32 -12.34 7.71
N ALA A 472 -9.77 -13.16 8.60
CA ALA A 472 -8.70 -14.10 8.33
C ALA A 472 -8.77 -15.32 9.25
N ASP A 473 -8.41 -16.48 8.73
CA ASP A 473 -8.26 -17.72 9.49
C ASP A 473 -6.87 -18.31 9.24
N LEU A 474 -5.93 -17.99 10.12
CA LEU A 474 -4.52 -18.39 9.98
C LEU A 474 -4.26 -19.85 10.41
N THR A 475 -5.29 -20.62 10.73
CA THR A 475 -5.20 -22.09 10.85
C THR A 475 -5.20 -22.75 9.46
N LEU A 476 -5.82 -22.10 8.47
CA LEU A 476 -5.85 -22.56 7.09
C LEU A 476 -4.50 -22.37 6.38
N PRO A 477 -4.23 -23.12 5.28
CA PRO A 477 -3.00 -22.99 4.51
C PRO A 477 -2.71 -21.57 4.00
N GLN A 478 -1.44 -21.30 3.71
CA GLN A 478 -1.00 -20.05 3.11
C GLN A 478 -1.66 -19.88 1.73
N GLY A 479 -2.18 -18.68 1.46
CA GLY A 479 -2.92 -18.43 0.23
C GLY A 479 -4.43 -18.66 0.36
N ILE A 480 -4.91 -19.14 1.51
CA ILE A 480 -6.35 -19.23 1.83
C ILE A 480 -6.66 -18.43 3.09
N GLY A 481 -5.91 -18.69 4.18
CA GLY A 481 -6.21 -18.16 5.50
C GLY A 481 -6.04 -16.64 5.64
N GLU A 482 -4.97 -16.10 5.05
CA GLU A 482 -4.75 -14.65 5.00
C GLU A 482 -5.78 -13.99 4.09
N LYS A 483 -6.33 -12.84 4.51
CA LYS A 483 -7.29 -12.07 3.72
C LYS A 483 -8.52 -12.86 3.27
N LEU A 484 -8.99 -13.78 4.12
CA LEU A 484 -10.09 -14.70 3.80
C LEU A 484 -11.30 -13.96 3.22
N ILE A 485 -11.80 -12.91 3.88
CA ILE A 485 -12.97 -12.15 3.40
C ILE A 485 -12.75 -11.54 2.00
N LEU A 486 -11.53 -11.09 1.69
CA LEU A 486 -11.17 -10.53 0.38
C LEU A 486 -11.05 -11.63 -0.69
N ARG A 487 -10.55 -12.81 -0.34
CA ARG A 487 -10.49 -13.96 -1.25
C ARG A 487 -11.88 -14.48 -1.59
N LEU A 488 -12.79 -14.51 -0.60
CA LEU A 488 -14.20 -14.83 -0.83
C LEU A 488 -14.87 -13.78 -1.71
N ALA A 489 -14.59 -12.49 -1.50
CA ALA A 489 -15.10 -11.43 -2.37
C ALA A 489 -14.59 -11.55 -3.81
N ALA A 490 -13.30 -11.85 -3.99
CA ALA A 490 -12.72 -12.11 -5.30
C ALA A 490 -13.38 -13.29 -6.01
N LYS A 491 -13.67 -14.37 -5.27
CA LYS A 491 -14.38 -15.54 -5.80
C LYS A 491 -15.79 -15.19 -6.30
N GLU A 492 -16.53 -14.33 -5.58
CA GLU A 492 -17.83 -13.81 -6.01
C GLU A 492 -17.74 -12.93 -7.28
N PHE A 493 -16.58 -12.35 -7.59
CA PHE A 493 -16.35 -11.68 -8.88
C PHE A 493 -16.02 -12.62 -10.03
N GLY A 494 -15.98 -13.94 -9.81
CA GLY A 494 -15.60 -14.93 -10.81
C GLY A 494 -14.10 -15.11 -10.96
N LEU A 495 -13.29 -14.50 -10.09
CA LEU A 495 -11.85 -14.74 -10.06
C LEU A 495 -11.55 -16.17 -9.58
N THR A 496 -10.45 -16.74 -10.05
CA THR A 496 -10.07 -18.14 -9.85
C THR A 496 -8.65 -18.25 -9.29
N ALA A 497 -7.63 -18.39 -10.13
CA ALA A 497 -6.25 -18.65 -9.70
C ALA A 497 -5.73 -17.56 -8.75
N SER A 498 -6.06 -16.29 -9.04
CA SER A 498 -5.72 -15.15 -8.18
C SER A 498 -6.23 -15.26 -6.74
N THR A 499 -7.37 -15.93 -6.50
CA THR A 499 -8.00 -16.08 -5.18
C THR A 499 -7.19 -16.92 -4.21
N ILE A 500 -6.27 -17.76 -4.70
CA ILE A 500 -5.44 -18.65 -3.87
C ILE A 500 -3.96 -18.26 -3.86
N LEU A 501 -3.58 -17.16 -4.51
CA LEU A 501 -2.20 -16.71 -4.54
C LEU A 501 -1.73 -16.26 -3.15
N PRO A 502 -0.62 -16.79 -2.62
CA PRO A 502 0.02 -16.27 -1.43
C PRO A 502 0.45 -14.81 -1.62
N LYS A 503 0.39 -14.02 -0.53
CA LYS A 503 0.89 -12.64 -0.54
C LYS A 503 2.37 -12.62 -0.88
N ARG A 504 2.73 -11.82 -1.88
CA ARG A 504 4.12 -11.48 -2.22
C ARG A 504 4.27 -9.98 -2.15
N ALA A 505 5.23 -9.48 -1.37
CA ALA A 505 5.49 -8.06 -1.30
C ALA A 505 6.17 -7.58 -2.59
N VAL A 506 5.85 -6.35 -3.02
CA VAL A 506 6.29 -5.78 -4.31
C VAL A 506 7.81 -5.83 -4.49
N GLN A 507 8.59 -5.65 -3.42
CA GLN A 507 10.05 -5.70 -3.53
C GLN A 507 10.58 -7.09 -3.94
N PHE A 508 9.90 -8.16 -3.51
CA PHE A 508 10.28 -9.53 -3.90
C PHE A 508 9.67 -9.92 -5.24
N GLY A 509 8.45 -9.49 -5.51
CA GLY A 509 7.69 -9.82 -6.71
C GLY A 509 8.20 -9.14 -7.98
N SER A 510 8.64 -7.89 -7.88
CA SER A 510 9.28 -7.15 -8.96
C SER A 510 10.77 -7.47 -9.13
N ARG A 511 11.37 -8.24 -8.20
CA ARG A 511 12.81 -8.59 -8.12
C ARG A 511 13.77 -7.42 -7.87
N ILE A 512 13.30 -6.28 -7.37
CA ILE A 512 14.22 -5.22 -6.89
C ILE A 512 14.95 -5.64 -5.60
N ALA A 513 14.28 -6.40 -4.73
CA ALA A 513 14.90 -6.92 -3.51
C ALA A 513 16.07 -7.82 -3.91
N LYS A 514 17.23 -7.55 -3.30
CA LYS A 514 18.48 -8.27 -3.54
C LYS A 514 19.06 -8.12 -4.96
N LEU A 515 18.63 -7.11 -5.72
CA LEU A 515 19.23 -6.83 -7.04
C LEU A 515 20.71 -6.40 -6.93
N GLU A 516 21.07 -5.70 -5.85
CA GLU A 516 22.42 -5.16 -5.63
C GLU A 516 23.19 -5.88 -4.51
N SER A 517 22.53 -6.26 -3.41
CA SER A 517 23.17 -6.93 -2.27
C SER A 517 22.28 -8.04 -1.69
N ASN A 518 22.88 -9.19 -1.38
CA ASN A 518 22.19 -10.31 -0.77
C ASN A 518 22.27 -10.33 0.76
N ASN A 519 23.12 -9.50 1.37
CA ASN A 519 23.51 -9.61 2.78
C ASN A 519 22.84 -8.58 3.70
N GLU A 520 22.09 -7.63 3.15
CA GLU A 520 21.40 -6.61 3.93
C GLU A 520 20.05 -7.10 4.43
N LYS A 521 19.70 -6.73 5.67
CA LYS A 521 18.38 -6.93 6.22
C LYS A 521 17.49 -5.75 5.86
N ALA A 522 16.19 -6.00 5.79
CA ALA A 522 15.19 -4.98 5.47
C ALA A 522 15.21 -3.77 6.42
N SER A 523 15.54 -4.00 7.69
CA SER A 523 15.64 -2.96 8.73
C SER A 523 16.95 -2.19 8.75
N ASP A 524 17.96 -2.63 7.99
CA ASP A 524 19.26 -1.96 7.99
C ASP A 524 19.14 -0.60 7.30
N THR A 525 19.91 0.39 7.78
CA THR A 525 20.04 1.67 7.10
C THR A 525 20.62 1.46 5.71
N CYS A 526 19.93 1.96 4.68
CA CYS A 526 20.31 1.84 3.30
C CYS A 526 21.33 2.91 2.92
N ASN A 527 22.58 2.51 2.76
CA ASN A 527 23.63 3.42 2.30
C ASN A 527 23.39 3.95 0.87
N ARG A 528 22.53 3.30 0.08
CA ARG A 528 22.22 3.75 -1.29
C ARG A 528 21.26 4.93 -1.36
N LEU A 529 20.59 5.24 -0.25
CA LEU A 529 19.74 6.43 -0.11
C LEU A 529 20.54 7.64 0.41
N LYS A 530 21.77 7.43 0.89
CA LYS A 530 22.64 8.51 1.33
C LYS A 530 23.26 9.18 0.11
N LEU A 531 23.23 10.50 0.07
CA LEU A 531 24.02 11.27 -0.88
C LEU A 531 25.49 11.08 -0.48
N PHE A 532 26.25 10.32 -1.26
CA PHE A 532 27.70 10.42 -1.19
C PHE A 532 28.08 11.71 -1.92
N SER A 533 28.56 12.68 -1.15
CA SER A 533 29.23 13.90 -1.62
C SER A 533 30.36 13.58 -2.60
#